data_AF-A0A6B0XM57-F1
#
_entry.id   AF-A0A6B0XM57-F1
#
_cell.length_a   1.000
_cell.length_b   1.000
_cell.length_c   1.000
_cell.angle_alpha   90.00
_cell.angle_beta   90.00
_cell.angle_gamma   90.00
#
_symmetry.space_group_name_H-M   'P 1'
#
loop_
_entity.id
_entity.type
_entity.pdbx_description
1 polymer ?
#
loop_
_entity_poly.entity_id
_entity_poly.type
_entity_poly.pdbx_seq_one_letter_code
_entity_poly.pdbx_strand_id
1 'polypeptide(L)'
;MPAAARPAPPRFGSTVLFVTLLFGLGGAGAAPGLETDQFFAWGRHLEDMTEVLNARVNLELDRLVAELNREGRDRRCQKVRFRFFKRHRMLFFDGFETWSVNSPLVSRSPSGPEEMREFEQRYIYGGTSPLFDTGRWMPPSPTVEVNGVRLGTDKLTHFLGTAWYYHRWYRKARARGVTPAEAEDRAVHRGLQHEITILGRAVSGVLSLADLEANYEGMWFYEHLCAGDDPHIVYDEAVWRLRRSFDLRDYVTPEWDESYQPNIYVRRKWRKVKPRMLGYCPMLEHPQVRARRQEYAKRDRVTETEKLIDEMVAAGKLPDPSGFSIKSVCREAAN
;
A
#
# COMPACT_ATOMS: atom_id res chain seq x y z
N MET A 1 27.99 38.58 64.92
CA MET A 1 29.40 38.21 64.72
C MET A 1 29.50 37.22 63.55
N PRO A 2 30.57 37.27 62.75
CA PRO A 2 30.45 37.41 61.29
C PRO A 2 30.58 36.13 60.46
N ALA A 3 30.31 36.35 59.17
CA ALA A 3 30.35 35.48 58.01
C ALA A 3 31.58 34.56 57.86
N ALA A 4 31.33 33.38 57.29
CA ALA A 4 32.32 32.66 56.50
C ALA A 4 31.74 32.36 55.11
N ALA A 5 32.51 32.72 54.09
CA ALA A 5 32.16 32.78 52.68
C ALA A 5 31.79 31.41 52.05
N ARG A 6 30.91 31.43 51.05
CA ARG A 6 30.73 30.33 50.09
C ARG A 6 31.13 30.78 48.68
N PRO A 7 31.80 29.90 47.90
CA PRO A 7 32.39 30.26 46.61
C PRO A 7 31.37 30.36 45.47
N ALA A 8 31.74 31.11 44.44
CA ALA A 8 30.95 31.43 43.26
C ALA A 8 30.57 30.18 42.41
N PRO A 9 29.41 30.19 41.73
CA PRO A 9 29.07 29.16 40.76
C PRO A 9 29.80 29.39 39.41
N PRO A 10 30.20 28.33 38.70
CA PRO A 10 30.81 28.46 37.38
C PRO A 10 29.78 28.89 36.32
N ARG A 11 30.27 29.69 35.38
CA ARG A 11 29.54 30.18 34.20
C ARG A 11 29.13 29.01 33.31
N PHE A 12 27.86 28.95 32.93
CA PHE A 12 27.33 28.03 31.92
C PHE A 12 28.03 28.30 30.58
N GLY A 13 28.94 27.40 30.20
CA GLY A 13 29.47 27.32 28.85
C GLY A 13 28.45 26.66 27.93
N SER A 14 28.19 27.28 26.78
CA SER A 14 27.36 26.75 25.70
C SER A 14 27.95 25.44 25.17
N THR A 15 27.39 24.29 25.58
CA THR A 15 27.67 23.00 24.95
C THR A 15 26.78 22.88 23.71
N VAL A 16 27.35 23.16 22.54
CA VAL A 16 26.78 22.75 21.25
C VAL A 16 26.81 21.23 21.20
N LEU A 17 25.65 20.60 21.35
CA LEU A 17 25.50 19.16 21.22
C LEU A 17 25.55 18.79 19.73
N PHE A 18 26.73 18.41 19.23
CA PHE A 18 26.85 17.74 17.94
C PHE A 18 26.24 16.34 18.09
N VAL A 19 25.01 16.17 17.58
CA VAL A 19 24.42 14.85 17.36
C VAL A 19 25.09 14.27 16.13
N THR A 20 26.18 13.55 16.34
CA THR A 20 26.77 12.70 15.30
C THR A 20 25.84 11.50 15.10
N LEU A 21 25.07 11.51 14.01
CA LEU A 21 24.32 10.34 13.56
C LEU A 21 25.33 9.25 13.15
N LEU A 22 25.66 8.37 14.08
CA LEU A 22 26.32 7.11 13.80
C LEU A 22 25.33 6.22 13.03
N PHE A 23 25.38 6.29 11.70
CA PHE A 23 24.84 5.24 10.84
C PHE A 23 25.65 3.97 11.09
N GLY A 24 25.15 3.12 11.98
CA GLY A 24 25.66 1.78 12.15
C GLY A 24 25.56 1.02 10.84
N LEU A 25 26.67 0.43 10.40
CA LEU A 25 26.75 -0.59 9.36
C LEU A 25 26.04 -1.87 9.84
N GLY A 26 24.71 -1.82 9.94
CA GLY A 26 23.84 -3.00 9.90
C GLY A 26 23.36 -3.16 8.45
N GLY A 27 23.27 -4.40 7.97
CA GLY A 27 22.96 -4.71 6.56
C GLY A 27 21.91 -3.79 5.96
N ALA A 28 22.22 -3.21 4.80
CA ALA A 28 21.35 -2.29 4.08
C ALA A 28 20.06 -3.01 3.65
N GLY A 29 19.09 -3.07 4.55
CA GLY A 29 17.73 -3.44 4.21
C GLY A 29 17.17 -2.37 3.28
N ALA A 30 16.55 -2.79 2.18
CA ALA A 30 15.89 -1.85 1.28
C ALA A 30 14.69 -1.23 2.01
N ALA A 31 14.59 0.10 1.90
CA ALA A 31 13.47 0.86 2.43
C ALA A 31 12.21 0.64 1.56
N PRO A 32 11.00 0.58 2.15
CA PRO A 32 9.73 0.58 1.43
C PRO A 32 9.54 1.75 0.46
N GLY A 33 8.60 1.60 -0.48
CA GLY A 33 8.42 2.53 -1.60
C GLY A 33 7.13 3.33 -1.64
N LEU A 34 7.15 4.36 -2.49
CA LEU A 34 6.01 5.25 -2.76
C LEU A 34 5.27 4.89 -4.06
N GLU A 35 5.94 4.18 -4.97
CA GLU A 35 5.44 3.86 -6.30
C GLU A 35 5.98 2.47 -6.70
N THR A 36 5.25 1.76 -7.54
CA THR A 36 5.61 0.42 -8.03
C THR A 36 5.61 0.35 -9.56
N ASP A 37 6.27 -0.67 -10.13
CA ASP A 37 6.36 -0.86 -11.58
C ASP A 37 6.22 -2.35 -11.95
N GLN A 38 4.96 -2.76 -12.11
CA GLN A 38 4.60 -4.13 -12.51
C GLN A 38 4.98 -4.44 -13.97
N PHE A 39 5.24 -3.43 -14.82
CA PHE A 39 5.71 -3.68 -16.18
C PHE A 39 7.06 -4.35 -16.18
N PHE A 40 7.94 -3.96 -15.26
CA PHE A 40 9.24 -4.61 -15.11
C PHE A 40 9.10 -6.11 -14.79
N ALA A 41 8.08 -6.53 -14.05
CA ALA A 41 7.83 -7.94 -13.78
C ALA A 41 7.39 -8.72 -15.04
N TRP A 42 6.87 -8.09 -16.09
CA TRP A 42 6.36 -8.79 -17.28
C TRP A 42 7.41 -9.71 -17.91
N GLY A 43 7.00 -10.96 -18.20
CA GLY A 43 7.88 -12.00 -18.75
C GLY A 43 8.82 -12.66 -17.73
N ARG A 44 8.88 -12.15 -16.49
CA ARG A 44 9.66 -12.75 -15.41
C ARG A 44 8.83 -13.76 -14.65
N HIS A 45 9.49 -14.80 -14.14
CA HIS A 45 8.86 -15.74 -13.22
C HIS A 45 8.77 -15.13 -11.82
N LEU A 46 7.61 -15.26 -11.18
CA LEU A 46 7.39 -14.98 -9.77
C LEU A 46 6.63 -16.18 -9.21
N GLU A 47 7.04 -16.65 -8.06
CA GLU A 47 6.27 -17.66 -7.33
C GLU A 47 5.03 -17.00 -6.71
N ASP A 48 3.94 -17.74 -6.59
CA ASP A 48 2.74 -17.24 -5.91
C ASP A 48 2.97 -17.19 -4.39
N MET A 49 2.95 -15.98 -3.84
CA MET A 49 3.26 -15.69 -2.44
C MET A 49 2.04 -15.71 -1.52
N THR A 50 0.86 -16.13 -2.01
CA THR A 50 -0.38 -16.12 -1.22
C THR A 50 -0.22 -16.80 0.13
N GLU A 51 0.29 -18.04 0.16
CA GLU A 51 0.43 -18.80 1.40
C GLU A 51 1.47 -18.17 2.35
N VAL A 52 2.57 -17.64 1.80
CA VAL A 52 3.64 -17.01 2.59
C VAL A 52 3.13 -15.72 3.25
N LEU A 53 2.40 -14.89 2.50
CA LEU A 53 1.83 -13.65 3.01
C LEU A 53 0.65 -13.91 3.96
N ASN A 54 -0.20 -14.90 3.66
CA ASN A 54 -1.27 -15.35 4.57
C ASN A 54 -0.70 -15.80 5.90
N ALA A 55 0.36 -16.64 5.90
CA ALA A 55 1.02 -17.08 7.12
C ALA A 55 1.57 -15.91 7.93
N ARG A 56 2.12 -14.88 7.28
CA ARG A 56 2.62 -13.68 7.95
C ARG A 56 1.51 -12.90 8.64
N VAL A 57 0.37 -12.67 7.97
CA VAL A 57 -0.77 -11.95 8.56
C VAL A 57 -1.42 -12.75 9.68
N ASN A 58 -1.64 -14.06 9.48
CA ASN A 58 -2.20 -14.93 10.51
C ASN A 58 -1.32 -14.98 11.77
N LEU A 59 0.01 -15.01 11.63
CA LEU A 59 0.93 -14.89 12.76
C LEU A 59 0.76 -13.57 13.52
N GLU A 60 0.50 -12.46 12.84
CA GLU A 60 0.22 -11.18 13.50
C GLU A 60 -1.15 -11.17 14.20
N LEU A 61 -2.17 -11.83 13.63
CA LEU A 61 -3.48 -12.00 14.27
C LEU A 61 -3.38 -12.88 15.53
N ASP A 62 -2.63 -13.98 15.50
CA ASP A 62 -2.38 -14.82 16.67
C ASP A 62 -1.68 -14.04 17.79
N ARG A 63 -0.65 -13.26 17.44
CA ARG A 63 0.05 -12.39 18.39
C ARG A 63 -0.87 -11.33 18.97
N LEU A 64 -1.75 -10.75 18.15
CA LEU A 64 -2.76 -9.80 18.60
C LEU A 64 -3.72 -10.44 19.61
N VAL A 65 -4.27 -11.62 19.30
CA VAL A 65 -5.17 -12.34 20.22
C VAL A 65 -4.48 -12.65 21.55
N ALA A 66 -3.23 -13.13 21.51
CA ALA A 66 -2.45 -13.41 22.71
C ALA A 66 -2.17 -12.14 23.55
N GLU A 67 -1.92 -10.99 22.93
CA GLU A 67 -1.80 -9.71 23.63
C GLU A 67 -3.12 -9.29 24.27
N LEU A 68 -4.23 -9.35 23.52
CA LEU A 68 -5.54 -8.95 24.01
C LEU A 68 -5.95 -9.76 25.25
N ASN A 69 -5.66 -11.06 25.27
CA ASN A 69 -5.95 -11.94 26.40
C ASN A 69 -5.08 -11.65 27.64
N ARG A 70 -3.86 -11.10 27.48
CA ARG A 70 -3.01 -10.69 28.61
C ARG A 70 -3.44 -9.37 29.24
N GLU A 71 -3.98 -8.44 28.45
CA GLU A 71 -4.37 -7.09 28.91
C GLU A 71 -5.73 -7.02 29.61
N GLY A 72 -6.47 -8.13 29.69
CA GLY A 72 -7.74 -8.22 30.42
C GLY A 72 -9.00 -8.16 29.55
N ARG A 73 -10.16 -7.98 30.21
CA ARG A 73 -11.49 -8.30 29.68
C ARG A 73 -12.13 -7.25 28.74
N ASP A 74 -11.36 -6.37 28.10
CA ASP A 74 -11.96 -5.40 27.15
C ASP A 74 -12.44 -6.14 25.90
N ARG A 75 -13.77 -6.20 25.73
CA ARG A 75 -14.48 -6.95 24.69
C ARG A 75 -14.76 -6.13 23.44
N ARG A 76 -14.34 -4.86 23.40
CA ARG A 76 -14.71 -3.97 22.30
C ARG A 76 -13.91 -4.32 21.06
N CYS A 77 -14.58 -4.71 19.98
CA CYS A 77 -13.96 -4.95 18.68
C CYS A 77 -13.16 -3.73 18.17
N GLN A 78 -13.55 -2.50 18.54
CA GLN A 78 -12.76 -1.31 18.25
C GLN A 78 -11.33 -1.38 18.81
N LYS A 79 -11.12 -2.01 19.97
CA LYS A 79 -9.79 -2.25 20.54
C LYS A 79 -8.98 -3.19 19.64
N VAL A 80 -9.57 -4.30 19.20
CA VAL A 80 -8.94 -5.26 18.27
C VAL A 80 -8.44 -4.55 17.02
N ARG A 81 -9.35 -3.85 16.33
CA ARG A 81 -9.05 -3.14 15.09
C ARG A 81 -7.97 -2.06 15.27
N PHE A 82 -8.07 -1.27 16.34
CA PHE A 82 -7.06 -0.24 16.64
C PHE A 82 -5.68 -0.82 16.98
N ARG A 83 -5.63 -1.95 17.70
CA ARG A 83 -4.38 -2.64 18.05
C ARG A 83 -3.74 -3.32 16.84
N PHE A 84 -4.55 -3.84 15.92
CA PHE A 84 -4.07 -4.30 14.63
C PHE A 84 -3.47 -3.14 13.82
N PHE A 85 -4.25 -2.07 13.62
CA PHE A 85 -3.80 -0.85 12.93
C PHE A 85 -2.49 -0.30 13.52
N LYS A 86 -2.34 -0.26 14.84
CA LYS A 86 -1.11 0.26 15.47
C LYS A 86 0.16 -0.49 15.06
N ARG A 87 0.06 -1.78 14.70
CA ARG A 87 1.19 -2.58 14.21
C ARG A 87 1.54 -2.26 12.75
N HIS A 88 0.55 -1.82 11.98
CA HIS A 88 0.63 -1.52 10.55
C HIS A 88 0.54 -0.02 10.24
N ARG A 89 0.71 0.84 11.25
CA ARG A 89 0.63 2.29 11.07
C ARG A 89 1.87 2.75 10.32
N MET A 90 1.65 3.25 9.11
CA MET A 90 2.65 3.95 8.30
C MET A 90 3.11 5.24 9.02
N LEU A 91 4.18 5.16 9.81
CA LEU A 91 4.87 6.35 10.33
C LEU A 91 6.02 6.78 9.43
N PHE A 92 6.67 5.83 8.75
CA PHE A 92 7.66 6.03 7.70
C PHE A 92 7.73 4.78 6.81
N PHE A 93 7.61 3.60 7.43
CA PHE A 93 7.67 2.28 6.82
C PHE A 93 6.70 1.36 7.57
N ASP A 94 5.89 0.58 6.87
CA ASP A 94 5.14 -0.50 7.48
C ASP A 94 6.07 -1.70 7.73
N GLY A 95 5.94 -2.33 8.90
CA GLY A 95 6.75 -3.48 9.26
C GLY A 95 6.46 -4.69 8.37
N PHE A 96 5.25 -4.78 7.81
CA PHE A 96 4.89 -5.84 6.87
C PHE A 96 5.59 -5.66 5.53
N GLU A 97 5.52 -4.47 4.93
CA GLU A 97 6.22 -4.21 3.67
C GLU A 97 7.74 -4.28 3.82
N THR A 98 8.28 -3.72 4.91
CA THR A 98 9.72 -3.86 5.19
C THR A 98 10.13 -5.33 5.27
N TRP A 99 9.29 -6.17 5.89
CA TRP A 99 9.53 -7.61 5.92
C TRP A 99 9.42 -8.24 4.53
N SER A 100 8.40 -7.93 3.72
CA SER A 100 8.25 -8.51 2.38
C SER A 100 9.39 -8.11 1.44
N VAL A 101 9.92 -6.89 1.60
CA VAL A 101 11.06 -6.37 0.84
C VAL A 101 12.40 -6.95 1.30
N ASN A 102 12.52 -7.53 2.50
CA ASN A 102 13.81 -8.03 3.00
C ASN A 102 13.82 -9.55 3.26
N SER A 103 12.66 -10.20 3.23
CA SER A 103 12.53 -11.62 3.50
C SER A 103 12.98 -12.45 2.29
N PRO A 104 13.85 -13.47 2.47
CA PRO A 104 14.18 -14.43 1.42
C PRO A 104 13.00 -15.38 1.12
N LEU A 105 11.96 -15.38 1.94
CA LEU A 105 10.75 -16.18 1.73
C LEU A 105 9.80 -15.57 0.70
N VAL A 106 10.03 -14.32 0.29
CA VAL A 106 9.13 -13.59 -0.61
C VAL A 106 9.79 -13.47 -1.98
N SER A 107 9.27 -14.25 -2.93
CA SER A 107 9.56 -14.11 -4.36
C SER A 107 9.02 -12.78 -4.87
N ARG A 108 9.89 -11.97 -5.48
CA ARG A 108 9.61 -10.58 -5.85
C ARG A 108 10.47 -10.12 -7.01
N SER A 109 9.99 -9.14 -7.77
CA SER A 109 10.75 -8.48 -8.84
C SER A 109 10.83 -6.98 -8.56
N PRO A 110 12.02 -6.36 -8.55
CA PRO A 110 13.32 -6.99 -8.79
C PRO A 110 13.79 -7.91 -7.64
N SER A 111 14.46 -9.01 -8.00
CA SER A 111 15.12 -9.94 -7.09
C SER A 111 16.62 -9.66 -7.01
N GLY A 112 17.07 -9.17 -5.85
CA GLY A 112 18.50 -8.96 -5.58
C GLY A 112 19.18 -7.85 -6.41
N PRO A 113 20.51 -7.71 -6.27
CA PRO A 113 21.24 -6.54 -6.75
C PRO A 113 21.36 -6.41 -8.28
N GLU A 114 21.42 -7.53 -8.99
CA GLU A 114 21.57 -7.51 -10.46
C GLU A 114 20.28 -7.05 -11.14
N GLU A 115 19.16 -7.68 -10.77
CA GLU A 115 17.85 -7.28 -11.29
C GLU A 115 17.49 -5.87 -10.83
N MET A 116 17.90 -5.44 -9.64
CA MET A 116 17.73 -4.05 -9.18
C MET A 116 18.46 -3.04 -10.09
N ARG A 117 19.68 -3.36 -10.56
CA ARG A 117 20.39 -2.48 -11.51
C ARG A 117 19.67 -2.39 -12.86
N GLU A 118 19.12 -3.51 -13.34
CA GLU A 118 18.29 -3.50 -14.56
C GLU A 118 17.02 -2.69 -14.34
N PHE A 119 16.37 -2.89 -13.20
CA PHE A 119 15.17 -2.17 -12.78
C PHE A 119 15.41 -0.66 -12.80
N GLU A 120 16.48 -0.17 -12.18
CA GLU A 120 16.79 1.27 -12.13
C GLU A 120 16.91 1.93 -13.52
N GLN A 121 17.34 1.16 -14.52
CA GLN A 121 17.48 1.63 -15.91
C GLN A 121 16.13 1.66 -16.65
N ARG A 122 15.25 0.69 -16.35
CA ARG A 122 13.98 0.47 -17.08
C ARG A 122 12.75 1.02 -16.35
N TYR A 123 12.88 1.33 -15.08
CA TYR A 123 11.83 1.81 -14.18
C TYR A 123 11.02 2.93 -14.83
N ILE A 124 9.70 2.77 -14.94
CA ILE A 124 8.83 3.72 -15.65
C ILE A 124 8.85 5.12 -15.06
N TYR A 125 9.16 5.23 -13.77
CA TYR A 125 9.34 6.51 -13.07
C TYR A 125 10.80 7.01 -13.09
N GLY A 126 11.70 6.32 -13.78
CA GLY A 126 13.10 6.70 -13.98
C GLY A 126 13.26 8.06 -14.67
N GLY A 127 14.50 8.59 -14.67
CA GLY A 127 14.83 9.88 -15.33
C GLY A 127 14.32 11.14 -14.63
N THR A 128 13.91 11.02 -13.38
CA THR A 128 13.74 12.15 -12.47
C THR A 128 14.85 12.16 -11.44
N SER A 129 15.43 13.34 -11.18
CA SER A 129 16.36 13.47 -10.06
C SER A 129 15.56 13.30 -8.78
N PRO A 130 16.03 12.47 -7.82
CA PRO A 130 15.46 12.42 -6.49
C PRO A 130 15.26 13.83 -5.93
N LEU A 131 16.19 14.77 -6.15
CA LEU A 131 16.09 16.16 -5.65
C LEU A 131 14.80 16.90 -6.03
N PHE A 132 14.11 16.52 -7.11
CA PHE A 132 12.90 17.19 -7.61
C PHE A 132 11.71 16.24 -7.82
N ASP A 133 11.82 14.99 -7.36
CA ASP A 133 10.77 13.97 -7.46
C ASP A 133 10.72 13.19 -6.15
N THR A 134 9.78 13.58 -5.29
CA THR A 134 9.55 12.97 -3.97
C THR A 134 9.20 11.49 -4.08
N GLY A 135 8.57 11.05 -5.17
CA GLY A 135 8.30 9.64 -5.44
C GLY A 135 9.56 8.78 -5.64
N ARG A 136 10.74 9.40 -5.77
CA ARG A 136 12.05 8.73 -5.85
C ARG A 136 12.90 8.93 -4.59
N TRP A 137 12.38 9.58 -3.55
CA TRP A 137 13.05 9.65 -2.24
C TRP A 137 13.00 8.32 -1.49
N MET A 138 12.03 7.48 -1.85
CA MET A 138 11.89 6.12 -1.36
C MET A 138 12.21 5.14 -2.50
N PRO A 139 12.81 3.97 -2.20
CA PRO A 139 13.00 2.92 -3.21
C PRO A 139 11.66 2.52 -3.83
N PRO A 140 11.63 1.96 -5.03
CA PRO A 140 10.39 1.41 -5.58
C PRO A 140 9.92 0.19 -4.77
N SER A 141 8.60 0.04 -4.62
CA SER A 141 8.04 -1.17 -4.02
C SER A 141 8.08 -2.32 -5.02
N PRO A 142 8.74 -3.45 -4.71
CA PRO A 142 8.86 -4.56 -5.63
C PRO A 142 7.49 -5.20 -5.91
N THR A 143 7.37 -5.79 -7.08
CA THR A 143 6.21 -6.58 -7.48
C THR A 143 6.28 -7.99 -6.90
N VAL A 144 5.19 -8.45 -6.32
CA VAL A 144 4.96 -9.85 -5.91
C VAL A 144 3.79 -10.43 -6.70
N GLU A 145 3.67 -11.75 -6.73
CA GLU A 145 2.49 -12.43 -7.28
C GLU A 145 1.67 -13.03 -6.13
N VAL A 146 0.37 -12.76 -6.10
CA VAL A 146 -0.57 -13.23 -5.08
C VAL A 146 -1.86 -13.62 -5.76
N ASN A 147 -2.25 -14.89 -5.68
CA ASN A 147 -3.47 -15.43 -6.29
C ASN A 147 -3.53 -15.12 -7.80
N GLY A 148 -2.40 -15.27 -8.48
CA GLY A 148 -2.23 -14.88 -9.89
C GLY A 148 -2.26 -13.35 -10.17
N VAL A 149 -2.44 -12.51 -9.15
CA VAL A 149 -2.42 -11.05 -9.25
C VAL A 149 -1.01 -10.50 -9.03
N ARG A 150 -0.52 -9.63 -9.91
CA ARG A 150 0.76 -8.94 -9.71
C ARG A 150 0.57 -7.57 -9.14
N LEU A 151 1.08 -7.36 -7.94
CA LEU A 151 0.89 -6.12 -7.18
C LEU A 151 2.21 -5.68 -6.55
N GLY A 152 2.37 -4.37 -6.38
CA GLY A 152 3.48 -3.83 -5.59
C GLY A 152 3.26 -4.10 -4.10
N THR A 153 4.34 -4.37 -3.36
CA THR A 153 4.23 -4.63 -1.91
C THR A 153 3.62 -3.47 -1.11
N ASP A 154 3.68 -2.25 -1.64
CA ASP A 154 3.03 -1.06 -1.10
C ASP A 154 1.51 -1.24 -0.99
N LYS A 155 0.88 -1.98 -1.90
CA LYS A 155 -0.56 -2.28 -1.84
C LYS A 155 -0.94 -3.04 -0.57
N LEU A 156 -0.04 -3.88 -0.06
CA LEU A 156 -0.25 -4.57 1.23
C LEU A 156 -0.20 -3.59 2.40
N THR A 157 0.62 -2.55 2.31
CA THR A 157 0.64 -1.47 3.30
C THR A 157 -0.60 -0.59 3.22
N HIS A 158 -1.11 -0.32 2.03
CA HIS A 158 -2.41 0.34 1.86
C HIS A 158 -3.54 -0.49 2.50
N PHE A 159 -3.59 -1.78 2.19
CA PHE A 159 -4.57 -2.74 2.72
C PHE A 159 -4.50 -2.88 4.25
N LEU A 160 -3.32 -3.07 4.83
CA LEU A 160 -3.16 -3.32 6.27
C LEU A 160 -3.18 -2.03 7.09
N GLY A 161 -2.65 -0.93 6.55
CA GLY A 161 -2.42 0.32 7.26
C GLY A 161 -3.45 1.40 6.93
N THR A 162 -3.41 1.91 5.69
CA THR A 162 -4.20 3.06 5.25
C THR A 162 -5.71 2.78 5.25
N ALA A 163 -6.11 1.55 4.94
CA ALA A 163 -7.49 1.10 4.96
C ALA A 163 -8.21 1.30 6.31
N TRP A 164 -7.47 1.39 7.42
CA TRP A 164 -8.04 1.74 8.73
C TRP A 164 -8.81 3.07 8.69
N TYR A 165 -8.35 4.05 7.90
CA TYR A 165 -9.02 5.34 7.77
C TYR A 165 -10.35 5.21 7.04
N TYR A 166 -10.42 4.40 5.98
CA TYR A 166 -11.64 4.09 5.25
C TYR A 166 -12.66 3.44 6.19
N HIS A 167 -12.23 2.42 6.92
CA HIS A 167 -13.05 1.75 7.93
C HIS A 167 -13.52 2.72 9.02
N ARG A 168 -12.66 3.62 9.50
CA ARG A 168 -13.06 4.64 10.49
C ARG A 168 -14.10 5.61 9.94
N TRP A 169 -14.00 6.02 8.68
CA TRP A 169 -14.98 6.89 8.04
C TRP A 169 -16.31 6.17 7.82
N TYR A 170 -16.28 4.94 7.33
CA TYR A 170 -17.43 4.06 7.19
C TYR A 170 -18.17 3.90 8.53
N ARG A 171 -17.48 3.47 9.59
CA ARG A 171 -18.09 3.30 10.92
C ARG A 171 -18.64 4.60 11.51
N LYS A 172 -17.97 5.73 11.27
CA LYS A 172 -18.46 7.05 11.72
C LYS A 172 -19.74 7.45 10.98
N ALA A 173 -19.86 7.13 9.68
CA ALA A 173 -21.09 7.35 8.93
C ALA A 173 -22.22 6.44 9.43
N ARG A 174 -21.95 5.14 9.62
CA ARG A 174 -22.92 4.18 10.19
C ARG A 174 -23.42 4.61 11.57
N ALA A 175 -22.54 5.09 12.44
CA ALA A 175 -22.90 5.59 13.77
C ALA A 175 -23.82 6.83 13.74
N ARG A 176 -23.94 7.51 12.59
CA ARG A 176 -24.84 8.65 12.38
C ARG A 176 -26.17 8.24 11.73
N GLY A 177 -26.46 6.95 11.61
CA GLY A 177 -27.69 6.43 11.02
C GLY A 177 -27.70 6.38 9.48
N VAL A 178 -26.53 6.56 8.84
CA VAL A 178 -26.39 6.43 7.38
C VAL A 178 -26.48 4.95 6.98
N THR A 179 -27.08 4.68 5.82
CA THR A 179 -27.21 3.31 5.30
C THR A 179 -25.84 2.69 5.00
N PRO A 180 -25.72 1.33 4.94
CA PRO A 180 -24.47 0.68 4.57
C PRO A 180 -23.86 1.20 3.26
N ALA A 181 -24.67 1.23 2.19
CA ALA A 181 -24.23 1.64 0.86
C ALA A 181 -23.77 3.12 0.83
N GLU A 182 -24.53 4.03 1.43
CA GLU A 182 -24.12 5.44 1.50
C GLU A 182 -22.88 5.66 2.40
N ALA A 183 -22.69 4.83 3.42
CA ALA A 183 -21.52 4.92 4.29
C ALA A 183 -20.24 4.45 3.58
N GLU A 184 -20.37 3.42 2.76
CA GLU A 184 -19.33 2.90 1.88
C GLU A 184 -18.95 3.94 0.82
N ASP A 185 -19.93 4.45 0.08
CA ASP A 185 -19.76 5.53 -0.89
C ASP A 185 -18.99 6.73 -0.30
N ARG A 186 -19.40 7.21 0.88
CA ARG A 186 -18.73 8.31 1.59
C ARG A 186 -17.30 7.97 1.99
N ALA A 187 -17.00 6.71 2.32
CA ALA A 187 -15.66 6.28 2.69
C ALA A 187 -14.73 6.30 1.48
N VAL A 188 -15.19 5.76 0.34
CA VAL A 188 -14.44 5.75 -0.93
C VAL A 188 -14.23 7.17 -1.46
N HIS A 189 -15.26 8.01 -1.47
CA HIS A 189 -15.15 9.43 -1.83
C HIS A 189 -14.10 10.17 -1.01
N ARG A 190 -14.08 9.94 0.30
CA ARG A 190 -13.10 10.54 1.20
C ARG A 190 -11.70 9.97 1.00
N GLY A 191 -11.63 8.69 0.64
CA GLY A 191 -10.42 8.02 0.17
C GLY A 191 -9.78 8.71 -1.02
N LEU A 192 -10.56 8.93 -2.09
CA LEU A 192 -10.11 9.66 -3.27
C LEU A 192 -9.63 11.07 -2.93
N GLN A 193 -10.37 11.80 -2.08
CA GLN A 193 -9.94 13.13 -1.63
C GLN A 193 -8.60 13.07 -0.89
N HIS A 194 -8.41 12.07 -0.03
CA HIS A 194 -7.17 11.87 0.72
C HIS A 194 -5.99 11.57 -0.23
N GLU A 195 -6.21 10.71 -1.23
CA GLU A 195 -5.21 10.35 -2.23
C GLU A 195 -4.81 11.52 -3.13
N ILE A 196 -5.78 12.34 -3.53
CA ILE A 196 -5.52 13.56 -4.31
C ILE A 196 -4.72 14.59 -3.50
N THR A 197 -4.98 14.71 -2.19
CA THR A 197 -4.47 15.82 -1.37
C THR A 197 -3.18 15.54 -0.61
N ILE A 198 -2.99 14.32 -0.08
CA ILE A 198 -1.96 14.04 0.94
C ILE A 198 -0.94 12.98 0.49
N LEU A 199 -1.28 12.04 -0.39
CA LEU A 199 -0.45 10.84 -0.64
C LEU A 199 0.19 10.79 -2.04
N GLY A 200 -0.57 10.73 -3.14
CA GLY A 200 0.01 10.59 -4.48
C GLY A 200 -0.05 11.86 -5.35
N ARG A 201 -1.24 12.35 -5.68
CA ARG A 201 -1.37 13.27 -6.83
C ARG A 201 -0.74 14.64 -6.61
N ALA A 202 -0.90 15.24 -5.43
CA ALA A 202 -0.33 16.54 -5.11
C ALA A 202 1.19 16.48 -4.89
N VAL A 203 1.71 15.32 -4.45
CA VAL A 203 3.11 15.15 -4.02
C VAL A 203 3.94 14.42 -5.07
N SER A 204 3.57 13.20 -5.45
CA SER A 204 4.26 12.41 -6.49
C SER A 204 3.80 12.78 -7.91
N GLY A 205 2.58 13.29 -8.08
CA GLY A 205 1.98 13.53 -9.40
C GLY A 205 1.34 12.29 -10.04
N VAL A 206 1.17 11.23 -9.25
CA VAL A 206 0.50 9.98 -9.61
C VAL A 206 -0.73 9.82 -8.72
N LEU A 207 -1.87 9.46 -9.30
CA LEU A 207 -3.04 8.98 -8.57
C LEU A 207 -3.15 7.49 -8.87
N SER A 208 -2.76 6.66 -7.90
CA SER A 208 -2.88 5.20 -8.04
C SER A 208 -4.31 4.76 -7.75
N LEU A 209 -4.94 4.15 -8.75
CA LEU A 209 -6.27 3.54 -8.56
C LEU A 209 -6.16 2.24 -7.78
N ALA A 210 -5.06 1.49 -7.98
CA ALA A 210 -4.77 0.29 -7.23
C ALA A 210 -4.60 0.55 -5.72
N ASP A 211 -4.06 1.71 -5.31
CA ASP A 211 -4.02 2.10 -3.89
C ASP A 211 -5.41 2.32 -3.31
N LEU A 212 -6.32 2.96 -4.07
CA LEU A 212 -7.71 3.15 -3.65
C LEU A 212 -8.41 1.81 -3.47
N GLU A 213 -8.17 0.85 -4.37
CA GLU A 213 -8.73 -0.51 -4.30
C GLU A 213 -8.17 -1.30 -3.12
N ALA A 214 -6.87 -1.25 -2.89
CA ALA A 214 -6.25 -1.89 -1.73
C ALA A 214 -6.78 -1.32 -0.41
N ASN A 215 -6.99 -0.01 -0.34
CA ASN A 215 -7.60 0.65 0.81
C ASN A 215 -9.07 0.22 1.00
N TYR A 216 -9.83 0.11 -0.09
CA TYR A 216 -11.23 -0.28 -0.09
C TYR A 216 -11.42 -1.74 0.36
N GLU A 217 -10.66 -2.68 -0.18
CA GLU A 217 -10.72 -4.08 0.26
C GLU A 217 -10.20 -4.24 1.70
N GLY A 218 -9.18 -3.47 2.08
CA GLY A 218 -8.70 -3.43 3.47
C GLY A 218 -9.75 -2.92 4.45
N MET A 219 -10.63 -2.00 4.03
CA MET A 219 -11.74 -1.52 4.88
C MET A 219 -12.64 -2.68 5.30
N TRP A 220 -12.95 -3.57 4.35
CA TRP A 220 -13.77 -4.74 4.58
C TRP A 220 -13.06 -5.76 5.46
N PHE A 221 -11.76 -5.99 5.26
CA PHE A 221 -10.96 -6.77 6.20
C PHE A 221 -11.06 -6.23 7.63
N TYR A 222 -10.92 -4.91 7.82
CA TYR A 222 -11.07 -4.29 9.14
C TYR A 222 -12.48 -4.47 9.73
N GLU A 223 -13.53 -4.46 8.90
CA GLU A 223 -14.89 -4.77 9.37
C GLU A 223 -14.99 -6.24 9.77
N HIS A 224 -14.53 -7.17 8.93
CA HIS A 224 -14.53 -8.63 9.15
C HIS A 224 -13.62 -9.09 10.28
N LEU A 225 -12.69 -8.26 10.77
CA LEU A 225 -11.87 -8.60 11.94
C LEU A 225 -12.73 -9.05 13.14
N CYS A 226 -13.89 -8.43 13.37
CA CYS A 226 -14.81 -8.87 14.43
C CYS A 226 -16.28 -8.46 14.22
N ALA A 227 -16.72 -8.29 12.97
CA ALA A 227 -18.12 -8.13 12.60
C ALA A 227 -18.44 -8.96 11.33
N GLY A 228 -19.73 -9.08 11.00
CA GLY A 228 -20.23 -9.97 9.94
C GLY A 228 -20.58 -11.36 10.48
N ASP A 229 -21.05 -12.22 9.58
CA ASP A 229 -21.50 -13.58 9.93
C ASP A 229 -20.34 -14.53 10.25
N ASP A 230 -19.19 -14.28 9.62
CA ASP A 230 -17.98 -15.08 9.76
C ASP A 230 -16.72 -14.23 10.06
N PRO A 231 -16.64 -13.63 11.26
CA PRO A 231 -15.51 -12.78 11.64
C PRO A 231 -14.22 -13.56 11.90
N HIS A 232 -13.07 -12.93 11.64
CA HIS A 232 -11.76 -13.50 11.93
C HIS A 232 -11.54 -13.72 13.44
N ILE A 233 -11.89 -12.74 14.26
CA ILE A 233 -11.66 -12.75 15.72
C ILE A 233 -13.00 -12.64 16.44
N VAL A 234 -13.22 -13.50 17.44
CA VAL A 234 -14.40 -13.47 18.31
C VAL A 234 -13.99 -13.38 19.76
N TYR A 235 -14.88 -12.83 20.59
CA TYR A 235 -14.77 -12.91 22.04
C TYR A 235 -15.79 -13.92 22.57
N ASP A 236 -15.32 -15.09 22.98
CA ASP A 236 -16.12 -16.19 23.52
C ASP A 236 -15.51 -16.67 24.85
N GLU A 237 -16.31 -17.25 25.75
CA GLU A 237 -15.82 -17.87 26.99
C GLU A 237 -14.83 -16.99 27.81
N ALA A 238 -15.06 -15.68 27.80
CA ALA A 238 -14.23 -14.65 28.42
C ALA A 238 -12.80 -14.46 27.85
N VAL A 239 -12.52 -14.99 26.65
CA VAL A 239 -11.26 -14.88 25.92
C VAL A 239 -11.47 -14.44 24.46
N TRP A 240 -10.47 -13.81 23.87
CA TRP A 240 -10.40 -13.59 22.43
C TRP A 240 -9.87 -14.86 21.75
N ARG A 241 -10.47 -15.24 20.61
CA ARG A 241 -10.04 -16.37 19.77
C ARG A 241 -9.99 -15.97 18.31
N LEU A 242 -9.02 -16.52 17.58
CA LEU A 242 -9.04 -16.54 16.12
C LEU A 242 -10.04 -17.64 15.70
N ARG A 243 -11.16 -17.24 15.11
CA ARG A 243 -12.22 -18.14 14.61
C ARG A 243 -11.98 -18.56 13.17
N ARG A 244 -11.55 -17.62 12.34
CA ARG A 244 -11.27 -17.82 10.91
C ARG A 244 -9.91 -17.26 10.56
N SER A 245 -9.10 -18.09 9.90
CA SER A 245 -7.84 -17.66 9.31
C SER A 245 -8.06 -16.62 8.23
N PHE A 246 -7.15 -15.68 8.14
CA PHE A 246 -7.08 -14.71 7.06
C PHE A 246 -6.57 -15.38 5.77
N ASP A 247 -7.22 -15.06 4.64
CA ASP A 247 -6.76 -15.42 3.30
C ASP A 247 -6.81 -14.18 2.38
N LEU A 248 -5.69 -13.81 1.77
CA LEU A 248 -5.59 -12.72 0.79
C LEU A 248 -6.49 -12.93 -0.42
N ARG A 249 -6.84 -14.19 -0.77
CA ARG A 249 -7.74 -14.49 -1.88
C ARG A 249 -9.12 -13.87 -1.73
N ASP A 250 -9.53 -13.59 -0.49
CA ASP A 250 -10.80 -12.93 -0.20
C ASP A 250 -10.81 -11.44 -0.58
N TYR A 251 -9.64 -10.84 -0.81
CA TYR A 251 -9.46 -9.39 -0.90
C TYR A 251 -8.66 -8.91 -2.12
N VAL A 252 -7.72 -9.73 -2.61
CA VAL A 252 -6.87 -9.36 -3.73
C VAL A 252 -7.64 -9.49 -5.04
N THR A 253 -7.70 -8.40 -5.79
CA THR A 253 -8.39 -8.33 -7.08
C THR A 253 -7.43 -7.87 -8.19
N PRO A 254 -7.74 -8.13 -9.47
CA PRO A 254 -6.93 -7.68 -10.59
C PRO A 254 -6.64 -6.17 -10.61
N GLU A 255 -7.50 -5.37 -9.99
CA GLU A 255 -7.36 -3.91 -9.93
C GLU A 255 -6.14 -3.45 -9.10
N TRP A 256 -5.49 -4.35 -8.37
CA TRP A 256 -4.24 -4.06 -7.64
C TRP A 256 -2.99 -4.07 -8.55
N ASP A 257 -3.11 -4.57 -9.78
CA ASP A 257 -2.03 -4.52 -10.79
C ASP A 257 -2.11 -3.21 -11.58
N GLU A 258 -1.18 -2.27 -11.33
CA GLU A 258 -1.17 -0.95 -12.01
C GLU A 258 -0.83 -1.05 -13.52
N SER A 259 -0.30 -2.18 -13.98
CA SER A 259 -0.14 -2.45 -15.41
C SER A 259 -1.45 -2.88 -16.08
N TYR A 260 -2.45 -3.28 -15.28
CA TYR A 260 -3.81 -3.59 -15.69
C TYR A 260 -4.78 -2.43 -15.43
N GLN A 261 -4.82 -1.91 -14.20
CA GLN A 261 -5.60 -0.76 -13.74
C GLN A 261 -4.72 0.50 -13.77
N PRO A 262 -4.76 1.29 -14.85
CA PRO A 262 -3.78 2.35 -15.06
C PRO A 262 -3.94 3.50 -14.06
N ASN A 263 -2.81 4.00 -13.57
CA ASN A 263 -2.78 5.22 -12.76
C ASN A 263 -3.16 6.46 -13.58
N ILE A 264 -3.64 7.49 -12.90
CA ILE A 264 -3.81 8.82 -13.48
C ILE A 264 -2.57 9.67 -13.20
N TYR A 265 -1.99 10.26 -14.26
CA TYR A 265 -0.80 11.10 -14.14
C TYR A 265 -1.09 12.59 -14.34
N VAL A 266 -0.41 13.44 -13.58
CA VAL A 266 -0.30 14.86 -13.95
C VAL A 266 0.55 15.00 -15.22
N ARG A 267 0.27 16.03 -16.04
CA ARG A 267 0.91 16.22 -17.36
C ARG A 267 2.44 16.14 -17.32
N ARG A 268 3.09 16.72 -16.29
CA ARG A 268 4.55 16.70 -16.14
C ARG A 268 5.11 15.29 -15.89
N LYS A 269 4.44 14.49 -15.05
CA LYS A 269 4.83 13.12 -14.75
C LYS A 269 4.58 12.23 -15.98
N TRP A 270 3.43 12.40 -16.64
CA TRP A 270 3.08 11.62 -17.82
C TRP A 270 4.10 11.73 -18.96
N ARG A 271 4.61 12.95 -19.23
CA ARG A 271 5.66 13.17 -20.25
C ARG A 271 6.93 12.34 -20.02
N LYS A 272 7.18 11.89 -18.78
CA LYS A 272 8.35 11.08 -18.41
C LYS A 272 8.06 9.59 -18.35
N VAL A 273 6.85 9.23 -17.90
CA VAL A 273 6.38 7.85 -17.82
C VAL A 273 6.10 7.29 -19.21
N LYS A 274 5.36 8.03 -20.05
CA LYS A 274 4.91 7.57 -21.38
C LYS A 274 6.05 7.01 -22.26
N PRO A 275 7.20 7.67 -22.43
CA PRO A 275 8.27 7.14 -23.28
C PRO A 275 8.90 5.84 -22.74
N ARG A 276 8.92 5.65 -21.42
CA ARG A 276 9.43 4.41 -20.81
C ARG A 276 8.42 3.28 -20.90
N MET A 277 7.16 3.59 -20.61
CA MET A 277 6.03 2.68 -20.79
C MET A 277 5.97 2.16 -22.23
N LEU A 278 6.25 2.99 -23.24
CA LEU A 278 6.34 2.59 -24.65
C LEU A 278 7.34 1.44 -24.89
N GLY A 279 8.44 1.39 -24.12
CA GLY A 279 9.43 0.31 -24.21
C GLY A 279 8.87 -1.08 -23.85
N TYR A 280 7.73 -1.13 -23.17
CA TYR A 280 7.04 -2.37 -22.81
C TYR A 280 5.97 -2.79 -23.83
N CYS A 281 5.74 -2.04 -24.91
CA CYS A 281 4.74 -2.42 -25.92
C CYS A 281 4.92 -3.81 -26.52
N PRO A 282 6.15 -4.27 -26.86
CA PRO A 282 6.35 -5.64 -27.38
C PRO A 282 5.90 -6.73 -26.39
N MET A 283 5.93 -6.44 -25.09
CA MET A 283 5.56 -7.40 -24.04
C MET A 283 4.05 -7.66 -23.96
N LEU A 284 3.21 -6.84 -24.61
CA LEU A 284 1.78 -7.13 -24.74
C LEU A 284 1.52 -8.45 -25.48
N GLU A 285 2.42 -8.86 -26.37
CA GLU A 285 2.33 -10.12 -27.10
C GLU A 285 2.95 -11.30 -26.36
N HIS A 286 3.64 -11.05 -25.24
CA HIS A 286 4.28 -12.11 -24.46
C HIS A 286 3.21 -13.09 -23.91
N PRO A 287 3.37 -14.43 -24.09
CA PRO A 287 2.33 -15.40 -23.73
C PRO A 287 1.86 -15.29 -22.27
N GLN A 288 2.79 -15.15 -21.33
CA GLN A 288 2.47 -14.98 -19.90
C GLN A 288 1.66 -13.70 -19.64
N VAL A 289 1.98 -12.59 -20.32
CA VAL A 289 1.28 -11.31 -20.14
C VAL A 289 -0.13 -11.42 -20.72
N ARG A 290 -0.28 -12.00 -21.91
CA ARG A 290 -1.59 -12.25 -22.53
C ARG A 290 -2.48 -13.13 -21.66
N ALA A 291 -1.95 -14.26 -21.17
CA ALA A 291 -2.70 -15.18 -20.32
C ALA A 291 -3.20 -14.50 -19.03
N ARG A 292 -2.32 -13.79 -18.33
CA ARG A 292 -2.69 -13.03 -17.12
C ARG A 292 -3.77 -12.00 -17.40
N ARG A 293 -3.61 -11.19 -18.44
CA ARG A 293 -4.59 -10.16 -18.79
C ARG A 293 -5.93 -10.74 -19.24
N GLN A 294 -5.94 -11.91 -19.87
CA GLN A 294 -7.16 -12.65 -20.18
C GLN A 294 -7.83 -13.16 -18.91
N GLU A 295 -7.07 -13.64 -17.94
CA GLU A 295 -7.60 -14.05 -16.63
C GLU A 295 -8.23 -12.86 -15.90
N TYR A 296 -7.53 -11.73 -15.83
CA TYR A 296 -8.04 -10.51 -15.20
C TYR A 296 -9.31 -9.99 -15.85
N ALA A 297 -9.47 -10.19 -17.17
CA ALA A 297 -10.67 -9.80 -17.90
C ALA A 297 -11.89 -10.68 -17.60
N LYS A 298 -11.74 -11.83 -16.94
CA LYS A 298 -12.86 -12.69 -16.52
C LYS A 298 -13.58 -12.20 -15.27
N ARG A 299 -13.04 -11.18 -14.60
CA ARG A 299 -13.70 -10.57 -13.43
C ARG A 299 -15.15 -10.18 -13.77
N ASP A 300 -16.04 -10.32 -12.81
CA ASP A 300 -17.48 -10.09 -12.96
C ASP A 300 -18.01 -9.00 -12.01
N ARG A 301 -17.14 -8.39 -11.21
CA ARG A 301 -17.45 -7.32 -10.27
C ARG A 301 -16.87 -5.99 -10.73
N VAL A 302 -17.67 -4.94 -10.55
CA VAL A 302 -17.23 -3.53 -10.56
C VAL A 302 -17.15 -3.05 -9.12
N THR A 303 -16.01 -2.51 -8.71
CA THR A 303 -15.81 -2.01 -7.34
C THR A 303 -16.50 -0.65 -7.12
N GLU A 304 -16.72 -0.25 -5.86
CA GLU A 304 -17.20 1.11 -5.57
C GLU A 304 -16.17 2.19 -5.94
N THR A 305 -14.88 1.85 -5.90
CA THR A 305 -13.81 2.73 -6.38
C THR A 305 -13.94 2.96 -7.88
N GLU A 306 -14.13 1.93 -8.69
CA GLU A 306 -14.32 2.04 -10.14
C GLU A 306 -15.53 2.92 -10.48
N LYS A 307 -16.68 2.69 -9.82
CA LYS A 307 -17.88 3.51 -9.98
C LYS A 307 -17.60 4.98 -9.69
N LEU A 308 -16.92 5.26 -8.58
CA LEU A 308 -16.54 6.62 -8.22
C LEU A 308 -15.64 7.26 -9.29
N ILE A 309 -14.64 6.52 -9.79
CA ILE A 309 -13.74 7.04 -10.82
C ILE A 309 -14.51 7.35 -12.11
N ASP A 310 -15.39 6.46 -12.56
CA ASP A 310 -16.24 6.67 -13.73
C ASP A 310 -17.13 7.92 -13.56
N GLU A 311 -17.73 8.11 -12.39
CA GLU A 311 -18.51 9.32 -12.07
C GLU A 311 -17.66 10.59 -12.13
N MET A 312 -16.44 10.56 -11.57
CA MET A 312 -15.53 11.70 -11.58
C MET A 312 -15.02 12.02 -12.98
N VAL A 313 -14.82 11.01 -13.83
CA VAL A 313 -14.45 11.15 -15.24
C VAL A 313 -15.61 11.74 -16.04
N ALA A 314 -16.81 11.20 -15.90
CA ALA A 314 -18.02 11.70 -16.56
C ALA A 314 -18.33 13.16 -16.16
N ALA A 315 -18.04 13.54 -14.92
CA ALA A 315 -18.17 14.91 -14.43
C ALA A 315 -17.01 15.85 -14.86
N GLY A 316 -16.01 15.36 -15.58
CA GLY A 316 -14.83 16.13 -16.00
C GLY A 316 -13.90 16.54 -14.86
N LYS A 317 -14.03 15.91 -13.68
CA LYS A 317 -13.21 16.19 -12.50
C LYS A 317 -11.89 15.42 -12.49
N LEU A 318 -11.87 14.27 -13.17
CA LEU A 318 -10.67 13.49 -13.41
C LEU A 318 -10.51 13.20 -14.92
N PRO A 319 -9.27 13.13 -15.43
CA PRO A 319 -9.05 12.58 -16.76
C PRO A 319 -9.33 11.06 -16.75
N ASP A 320 -9.76 10.55 -17.90
CA ASP A 320 -10.00 9.12 -18.09
C ASP A 320 -8.71 8.30 -17.92
N PRO A 321 -8.65 7.35 -16.96
CA PRO A 321 -7.51 6.47 -16.74
C PRO A 321 -7.08 5.68 -17.99
N SER A 322 -8.03 5.33 -18.88
CA SER A 322 -7.76 4.52 -20.07
C SER A 322 -6.74 5.17 -21.01
N GLY A 323 -6.69 6.51 -21.04
CA GLY A 323 -5.70 7.29 -21.80
C GLY A 323 -4.27 7.18 -21.27
N PHE A 324 -4.09 6.69 -20.04
CA PHE A 324 -2.79 6.41 -19.43
C PHE A 324 -2.40 4.93 -19.50
N SER A 325 -3.22 4.09 -20.11
CA SER A 325 -2.94 2.67 -20.25
C SER A 325 -1.82 2.39 -21.27
N ILE A 326 -1.08 1.31 -21.03
CA ILE A 326 -0.11 0.77 -21.98
C ILE A 326 -0.74 0.52 -23.37
N LYS A 327 -2.00 0.05 -23.44
CA LYS A 327 -2.70 -0.14 -24.71
C LYS A 327 -2.90 1.18 -25.47
N SER A 328 -3.24 2.27 -24.77
CA SER A 328 -3.34 3.60 -25.38
C SER A 328 -1.98 4.06 -25.90
N VAL A 329 -0.94 3.95 -25.07
CA VAL A 329 0.43 4.34 -25.42
C VAL A 329 0.92 3.62 -26.67
N CYS A 330 0.73 2.30 -26.75
CA CYS A 330 1.17 1.50 -27.90
C CYS A 330 0.37 1.81 -29.17
N ARG A 331 -0.94 2.06 -29.06
CA ARG A 331 -1.78 2.43 -30.20
C ARG A 331 -1.39 3.79 -30.77
N GLU A 332 -1.16 4.77 -29.90
CA GLU A 332 -0.75 6.12 -30.31
C GLU A 332 0.61 6.13 -31.02
N ALA A 333 1.52 5.22 -30.67
CA ALA A 333 2.83 5.12 -31.32
C ALA A 333 2.82 4.35 -32.64
N ALA A 334 1.76 3.57 -32.90
CA ALA A 334 1.59 2.82 -34.15
C ALA A 334 0.91 3.65 -35.26
N ASN A 335 0.34 4.81 -34.92
CA ASN A 335 -0.34 5.75 -35.82
C ASN A 335 0.57 6.93 -36.17
#